data_AF-A0A2G9MNU2-F1
#
_entry.id   AF-A0A2G9MNU2-F1
#
_cell.length_a   1.000
_cell.length_b   1.000
_cell.length_c   1.000
_cell.angle_alpha   90.00
_cell.angle_beta   90.00
_cell.angle_gamma   90.00
#
_symmetry.space_group_name_H-M   'P 1'
#
loop_
_entity.id
_entity.type
_entity.pdbx_description
1 polymer ?
#
loop_
_entity_poly.entity_id
_entity_poly.type
_entity_poly.pdbx_seq_one_letter_code
_entity_poly.pdbx_strand_id
1 'polypeptide(L)'
;MTFIKVGRPGPFSVRKDEIINNYDKVYGKNNWRIIHHVNNTPISLTGVLALYEDAYFEHFKNNPLELESIAKNYKNVYDNNVSNVNSEFDYSIQEFGGNHYQDIAIRRVMLRFGLNFEGEELLEIRTKGLGKKWGPGELLFHMPKLIIKPELKGWWKSQSIESFYQSNKYLEVKDYDKDLRFKTEDITFVTSNSGKAKSATEALRNVARISSFKLDIKEELNSIEKIAIHKAKVAYSTLCRPVIVDDSGFEIPKLNNYPGHHVGRELKEKGLEHFLNLAKQHGPLESSWPMTVAYFDETLKKPLLFTSRVEGTLISESRGNPKSSNLKSQLGLAFIIKGQNKTLAEMTPEEYNKYARSDRWGKLAEYLKKKSKD
;
A
#
# COMPACT_ATOMS: atom_id res chain seq x y z
N MET A 1 0.18 -2.03 32.68
CA MET A 1 0.52 -1.93 31.26
C MET A 1 -0.76 -1.73 30.50
N THR A 2 -0.87 -0.64 29.75
CA THR A 2 -2.13 -0.26 29.07
C THR A 2 -1.90 -0.28 27.56
N PHE A 3 -2.83 -0.91 26.83
CA PHE A 3 -2.81 -0.85 25.37
C PHE A 3 -3.31 0.51 24.90
N ILE A 4 -2.58 1.09 23.94
CA ILE A 4 -2.83 2.44 23.44
C ILE A 4 -3.09 2.36 21.94
N LYS A 5 -4.20 2.98 21.47
CA LYS A 5 -4.55 3.08 20.05
C LYS A 5 -3.49 3.83 19.25
N VAL A 6 -2.80 3.16 18.33
CA VAL A 6 -1.85 3.79 17.40
C VAL A 6 -2.60 4.41 16.22
N GLY A 7 -3.53 3.66 15.64
CA GLY A 7 -4.36 4.11 14.53
C GLY A 7 -5.02 2.94 13.81
N ARG A 8 -5.61 3.23 12.65
CA ARG A 8 -6.37 2.24 11.87
C ARG A 8 -5.53 1.79 10.67
N PRO A 9 -5.07 0.53 10.61
CA PRO A 9 -4.10 0.10 9.60
C PRO A 9 -4.72 -0.23 8.24
N GLY A 10 -6.05 -0.15 8.12
CA GLY A 10 -6.78 -0.59 6.92
C GLY A 10 -6.61 -2.08 6.62
N PRO A 11 -6.90 -2.53 5.39
CA PRO A 11 -6.89 -3.94 5.03
C PRO A 11 -5.46 -4.48 4.88
N PHE A 12 -5.17 -5.60 5.51
CA PHE A 12 -3.88 -6.27 5.35
C PHE A 12 -3.77 -6.93 3.97
N SER A 13 -4.86 -7.60 3.54
CA SER A 13 -4.91 -8.36 2.29
C SER A 13 -3.74 -9.36 2.21
N VAL A 14 -3.22 -9.64 1.02
CA VAL A 14 -2.13 -10.60 0.75
C VAL A 14 -0.79 -10.28 1.44
N ARG A 15 -0.72 -9.22 2.26
CA ARG A 15 0.49 -8.73 2.92
C ARG A 15 0.43 -8.91 4.44
N LYS A 16 -0.50 -9.74 4.92
CA LYS A 16 -0.72 -10.01 6.34
C LYS A 16 0.57 -10.38 7.06
N ASP A 17 1.32 -11.34 6.53
CA ASP A 17 2.54 -11.84 7.17
C ASP A 17 3.64 -10.77 7.21
N GLU A 18 3.80 -10.00 6.13
CA GLU A 18 4.75 -8.89 6.09
C GLU A 18 4.41 -7.80 7.12
N ILE A 19 3.13 -7.44 7.25
CA ILE A 19 2.68 -6.46 8.23
C ILE A 19 2.89 -6.97 9.67
N ILE A 20 2.55 -8.23 9.95
CA ILE A 20 2.75 -8.87 11.26
C ILE A 20 4.23 -8.89 11.63
N ASN A 21 5.10 -9.33 10.71
CA ASN A 21 6.55 -9.33 10.90
C ASN A 21 7.08 -7.92 11.18
N ASN A 22 6.53 -6.91 10.49
CA ASN A 22 6.89 -5.51 10.73
C ASN A 22 6.39 -5.00 12.09
N TYR A 23 5.22 -5.43 12.57
CA TYR A 23 4.78 -5.09 13.92
C TYR A 23 5.69 -5.69 14.99
N ASP A 24 6.10 -6.95 14.84
CA ASP A 24 7.04 -7.59 15.78
C ASP A 24 8.38 -6.83 15.81
N LYS A 25 8.89 -6.41 14.65
CA LYS A 25 10.12 -5.61 14.55
C LYS A 25 9.98 -4.20 15.13
N VAL A 26 8.84 -3.52 14.89
CA VAL A 26 8.65 -2.10 15.22
C VAL A 26 8.16 -1.90 16.66
N TYR A 27 7.25 -2.74 17.13
CA TYR A 27 6.58 -2.60 18.42
C TYR A 27 7.02 -3.66 19.45
N GLY A 28 7.70 -4.71 19.00
CA GLY A 28 8.09 -5.85 19.82
C GLY A 28 7.01 -6.94 19.84
N LYS A 29 7.45 -8.20 19.77
CA LYS A 29 6.55 -9.36 19.86
C LYS A 29 5.74 -9.31 21.16
N ASN A 30 4.44 -9.59 21.08
CA ASN A 30 3.48 -9.54 22.21
C ASN A 30 3.20 -8.15 22.80
N ASN A 31 3.70 -7.07 22.18
CA ASN A 31 3.43 -5.69 22.61
C ASN A 31 2.37 -5.00 21.75
N TRP A 32 1.87 -5.65 20.71
CA TRP A 32 0.84 -5.11 19.84
C TRP A 32 -0.35 -6.07 19.73
N ARG A 33 -1.52 -5.53 19.38
CA ARG A 33 -2.69 -6.32 18.99
C ARG A 33 -3.50 -5.58 17.94
N ILE A 34 -4.23 -6.36 17.14
CA ILE A 34 -5.30 -5.84 16.28
C ILE A 34 -6.62 -6.11 16.98
N ILE A 35 -7.43 -5.06 17.17
CA ILE A 35 -8.71 -5.15 17.87
C ILE A 35 -9.72 -4.21 17.23
N HIS A 36 -11.00 -4.58 17.29
CA HIS A 36 -12.08 -3.72 16.80
C HIS A 36 -12.68 -2.93 17.95
N HIS A 37 -13.08 -1.69 17.67
CA HIS A 37 -13.74 -0.82 18.63
C HIS A 37 -15.18 -0.56 18.19
N VAL A 38 -16.13 -0.71 19.10
CA VAL A 38 -17.54 -0.36 18.92
C VAL A 38 -17.94 0.51 20.09
N ASN A 39 -18.49 1.70 19.84
CA ASN A 39 -18.78 2.72 20.86
C ASN A 39 -17.57 3.00 21.79
N ASN A 40 -16.38 3.12 21.20
CA ASN A 40 -15.09 3.28 21.90
C ASN A 40 -14.66 2.13 22.82
N THR A 41 -15.40 1.02 22.84
CA THR A 41 -15.05 -0.16 23.61
C THR A 41 -14.38 -1.21 22.72
N PRO A 42 -13.22 -1.76 23.12
CA PRO A 42 -12.61 -2.87 22.41
C PRO A 42 -13.48 -4.12 22.52
N ILE A 43 -13.75 -4.78 21.40
CA ILE A 43 -14.48 -6.05 21.33
C ILE A 43 -13.63 -7.15 20.70
N SER A 44 -13.91 -8.41 21.08
CA SER A 44 -13.22 -9.58 20.55
C SER A 44 -13.52 -9.79 19.06
N LEU A 45 -12.72 -10.63 18.40
CA LEU A 45 -12.99 -11.04 17.02
C LEU A 45 -14.39 -11.69 16.91
N THR A 46 -14.77 -12.53 17.87
CA THR A 46 -16.12 -13.13 17.92
C THR A 46 -17.22 -12.06 17.98
N GLY A 47 -17.05 -11.04 18.81
CA GLY A 47 -18.04 -9.96 18.94
C GLY A 47 -18.20 -9.13 17.67
N VAL A 48 -17.08 -8.80 16.99
CA VAL A 48 -17.18 -8.05 15.72
C VAL A 48 -17.77 -8.92 14.60
N LEU A 49 -17.47 -10.22 14.58
CA LEU A 49 -18.01 -11.14 13.58
C LEU A 49 -19.50 -11.43 13.80
N ALA A 50 -20.00 -11.39 15.04
CA ALA A 50 -21.43 -11.43 15.30
C ALA A 50 -22.15 -10.24 14.65
N LEU A 51 -21.66 -9.01 14.86
CA LEU A 51 -22.22 -7.81 14.21
C LEU A 51 -22.08 -7.86 12.67
N TYR A 52 -20.97 -8.40 12.17
CA TYR A 52 -20.75 -8.61 10.74
C TYR A 52 -21.79 -9.57 10.16
N GLU A 53 -22.03 -10.71 10.80
CA GLU A 53 -23.03 -11.71 10.41
C GLU A 53 -24.46 -11.17 10.53
N ASP A 54 -24.76 -10.42 11.58
CA ASP A 54 -26.07 -9.81 11.78
C ASP A 54 -26.42 -8.81 10.67
N ALA A 55 -25.42 -8.20 10.02
CA ALA A 55 -25.67 -7.39 8.83
C ALA A 55 -26.20 -8.22 7.65
N TYR A 56 -25.70 -9.44 7.45
CA TYR A 56 -26.28 -10.37 6.47
C TYR A 56 -27.65 -10.86 6.91
N PHE A 57 -27.82 -11.20 8.20
CA PHE A 57 -29.10 -11.64 8.74
C PHE A 57 -30.20 -10.60 8.53
N GLU A 58 -29.97 -9.34 8.93
CA GLU A 58 -30.94 -8.26 8.74
C GLU A 58 -31.16 -7.93 7.27
N HIS A 59 -30.15 -8.07 6.40
CA HIS A 59 -30.35 -7.94 4.95
C HIS A 59 -31.32 -9.00 4.43
N PHE A 60 -31.08 -10.29 4.71
CA PHE A 60 -31.91 -11.37 4.19
C PHE A 60 -33.29 -11.47 4.86
N LYS A 61 -33.41 -11.06 6.12
CA LYS A 61 -34.71 -10.89 6.80
C LYS A 61 -35.62 -9.92 6.04
N ASN A 62 -35.05 -8.84 5.52
CA ASN A 62 -35.77 -7.84 4.73
C ASN A 62 -35.87 -8.20 3.24
N ASN A 63 -35.12 -9.21 2.78
CA ASN A 63 -35.07 -9.67 1.39
C ASN A 63 -35.14 -11.20 1.31
N PRO A 64 -36.21 -11.84 1.83
CA PRO A 64 -36.26 -13.31 2.01
C PRO A 64 -36.15 -14.08 0.69
N LEU A 65 -36.72 -13.54 -0.40
CA LEU A 65 -36.65 -14.13 -1.73
C LEU A 65 -35.21 -14.26 -2.25
N GLU A 66 -34.29 -13.37 -1.83
CA GLU A 66 -32.89 -13.50 -2.20
C GLU A 66 -32.25 -14.72 -1.52
N LEU A 67 -32.52 -14.93 -0.23
CA LEU A 67 -31.98 -16.05 0.53
C LEU A 67 -32.58 -17.38 0.06
N GLU A 68 -33.89 -17.43 -0.20
CA GLU A 68 -34.55 -18.59 -0.79
C GLU A 68 -33.99 -18.92 -2.18
N SER A 69 -33.71 -17.90 -2.99
CA SER A 69 -33.07 -18.09 -4.29
C SER A 69 -31.66 -18.64 -4.15
N ILE A 70 -30.91 -18.21 -3.13
CA ILE A 70 -29.58 -18.78 -2.86
C ILE A 70 -29.71 -20.25 -2.46
N ALA A 71 -30.63 -20.57 -1.55
CA ALA A 71 -30.91 -21.91 -1.06
C ALA A 71 -31.23 -22.89 -2.20
N LYS A 72 -32.18 -22.52 -3.08
CA LYS A 72 -32.68 -23.40 -4.14
C LYS A 72 -31.70 -23.62 -5.29
N ASN A 73 -30.90 -22.61 -5.64
CA ASN A 73 -30.12 -22.64 -6.88
C ASN A 73 -28.65 -23.01 -6.68
N TYR A 74 -28.14 -22.97 -5.45
CA TYR A 74 -26.72 -23.21 -5.20
C TYR A 74 -26.51 -24.31 -4.16
N LYS A 75 -25.43 -25.05 -4.36
CA LYS A 75 -24.89 -26.08 -3.48
C LYS A 75 -24.18 -25.51 -2.25
N ASN A 76 -23.53 -24.36 -2.41
CA ASN A 76 -22.81 -23.66 -1.36
C ASN A 76 -22.39 -22.26 -1.85
N VAL A 77 -21.90 -21.43 -0.93
CA VAL A 77 -21.25 -20.15 -1.20
C VAL A 77 -19.75 -20.23 -0.92
N TYR A 78 -18.94 -19.45 -1.61
CA TYR A 78 -17.51 -19.33 -1.36
C TYR A 78 -17.03 -17.92 -1.70
N ASP A 79 -15.90 -17.50 -1.14
CA ASP A 79 -15.39 -16.15 -1.34
C ASP A 79 -14.74 -15.96 -2.71
N ASN A 80 -13.54 -16.49 -2.89
CA ASN A 80 -12.78 -16.42 -4.13
C ASN A 80 -12.05 -17.71 -4.48
N ASN A 81 -12.09 -18.70 -3.60
CA ASN A 81 -11.58 -20.04 -3.86
C ASN A 81 -12.63 -21.08 -3.47
N VAL A 82 -12.82 -22.07 -4.34
CA VAL A 82 -13.76 -23.18 -4.11
C VAL A 82 -13.45 -23.91 -2.79
N SER A 83 -12.18 -24.00 -2.36
CA SER A 83 -11.84 -24.62 -1.08
C SER A 83 -12.36 -23.88 0.16
N ASN A 84 -12.82 -22.62 0.03
CA ASN A 84 -13.37 -21.86 1.17
C ASN A 84 -14.60 -22.57 1.79
N VAL A 85 -15.31 -23.40 1.01
CA VAL A 85 -16.45 -24.21 1.47
C VAL A 85 -16.07 -25.14 2.64
N ASN A 86 -14.81 -25.55 2.73
CA ASN A 86 -14.30 -26.47 3.76
C ASN A 86 -14.22 -25.85 5.15
N SER A 87 -14.38 -24.52 5.26
CA SER A 87 -14.51 -23.86 6.57
C SER A 87 -15.85 -24.10 7.24
N GLU A 88 -16.85 -24.56 6.49
CA GLU A 88 -18.21 -24.77 6.97
C GLU A 88 -18.72 -23.54 7.76
N PHE A 89 -18.89 -23.66 9.08
CA PHE A 89 -19.38 -22.57 9.95
C PHE A 89 -18.28 -21.95 10.82
N ASP A 90 -17.02 -22.34 10.64
CA ASP A 90 -15.89 -21.96 11.51
C ASP A 90 -15.07 -20.79 10.93
N TYR A 91 -15.23 -19.62 11.55
CA TYR A 91 -14.46 -18.40 11.24
C TYR A 91 -12.94 -18.52 11.52
N SER A 92 -12.48 -19.56 12.22
CA SER A 92 -11.06 -19.77 12.51
C SER A 92 -10.28 -20.34 11.32
N ILE A 93 -10.97 -21.04 10.40
CA ILE A 93 -10.37 -21.68 9.22
C ILE A 93 -10.28 -20.65 8.10
N GLN A 94 -9.08 -20.17 7.78
CA GLN A 94 -8.83 -19.13 6.77
C GLN A 94 -7.68 -19.53 5.84
N GLU A 95 -7.75 -19.13 4.56
CA GLU A 95 -6.78 -19.53 3.53
C GLU A 95 -6.44 -18.39 2.53
N PHE A 96 -5.39 -18.60 1.72
CA PHE A 96 -4.90 -17.67 0.68
C PHE A 96 -4.58 -16.24 1.15
N GLY A 97 -4.17 -16.09 2.42
CA GLY A 97 -3.68 -14.83 2.99
C GLY A 97 -4.76 -13.75 3.22
N GLY A 98 -6.02 -14.03 2.87
CA GLY A 98 -7.17 -13.18 3.13
C GLY A 98 -8.11 -13.79 4.16
N ASN A 99 -9.07 -12.99 4.61
CA ASN A 99 -10.20 -13.54 5.35
C ASN A 99 -11.39 -13.74 4.39
N HIS A 100 -12.13 -14.83 4.60
CA HIS A 100 -13.37 -15.15 3.91
C HIS A 100 -14.48 -15.30 4.97
N TYR A 101 -14.85 -14.18 5.60
CA TYR A 101 -15.88 -14.21 6.65
C TYR A 101 -17.28 -14.17 6.05
N GLN A 102 -17.42 -13.54 4.89
CA GLN A 102 -18.67 -13.36 4.17
C GLN A 102 -19.35 -14.67 3.76
N ASP A 103 -18.60 -15.66 3.27
CA ASP A 103 -19.18 -16.93 2.84
C ASP A 103 -19.59 -17.76 4.06
N ILE A 104 -18.77 -17.76 5.12
CA ILE A 104 -19.10 -18.37 6.42
C ILE A 104 -20.35 -17.70 7.02
N ALA A 105 -20.44 -16.37 6.99
CA ALA A 105 -21.57 -15.61 7.51
C ALA A 105 -22.87 -15.97 6.78
N ILE A 106 -22.85 -16.04 5.44
CA ILE A 106 -24.03 -16.44 4.68
C ILE A 106 -24.44 -17.88 5.01
N ARG A 107 -23.50 -18.83 5.13
CA ARG A 107 -23.81 -20.21 5.57
C ARG A 107 -24.46 -20.25 6.95
N ARG A 108 -23.95 -19.48 7.91
CA ARG A 108 -24.51 -19.38 9.26
C ARG A 108 -25.88 -18.72 9.27
N VAL A 109 -26.11 -17.70 8.43
CA VAL A 109 -27.42 -17.07 8.27
C VAL A 109 -28.43 -18.04 7.67
N MET A 110 -28.07 -18.80 6.63
CA MET A 110 -28.92 -19.86 6.08
C MET A 110 -29.41 -20.83 7.18
N LEU A 111 -28.49 -21.29 8.02
CA LEU A 111 -28.81 -22.16 9.16
C LEU A 111 -29.75 -21.47 10.16
N ARG A 112 -29.53 -20.18 10.48
CA ARG A 112 -30.39 -19.40 11.38
C ARG A 112 -31.83 -19.24 10.85
N PHE A 113 -32.01 -19.28 9.53
CA PHE A 113 -33.33 -19.29 8.88
C PHE A 113 -33.90 -20.70 8.67
N GLY A 114 -33.19 -21.76 9.07
CA GLY A 114 -33.60 -23.14 8.86
C GLY A 114 -33.54 -23.59 7.40
N LEU A 115 -32.70 -22.95 6.58
CA LEU A 115 -32.54 -23.24 5.16
C LEU A 115 -31.28 -24.08 4.90
N ASN A 116 -31.39 -25.02 3.96
CA ASN A 116 -30.28 -25.78 3.41
C ASN A 116 -29.99 -25.33 1.97
N PHE A 117 -28.77 -25.59 1.50
CA PHE A 117 -28.44 -25.48 0.09
C PHE A 117 -28.94 -26.72 -0.66
N GLU A 118 -29.68 -26.52 -1.74
CA GLU A 118 -30.37 -27.58 -2.51
C GLU A 118 -29.92 -27.62 -3.98
N GLY A 119 -29.16 -26.61 -4.45
CA GLY A 119 -28.69 -26.56 -5.83
C GLY A 119 -27.43 -27.40 -6.08
N GLU A 120 -26.96 -27.38 -7.32
CA GLU A 120 -25.79 -28.14 -7.78
C GLU A 120 -24.53 -27.26 -7.92
N GLU A 121 -24.71 -25.97 -8.21
CA GLU A 121 -23.64 -25.04 -8.53
C GLU A 121 -23.12 -24.28 -7.32
N LEU A 122 -21.85 -23.86 -7.34
CA LEU A 122 -21.27 -23.01 -6.28
C LEU A 122 -21.45 -21.52 -6.60
N LEU A 123 -21.72 -20.72 -5.55
CA LEU A 123 -21.87 -19.27 -5.67
C LEU A 123 -20.62 -18.53 -5.16
N GLU A 124 -19.88 -17.88 -6.07
CA GLU A 124 -18.82 -16.92 -5.71
C GLU A 124 -19.43 -15.59 -5.25
N ILE A 125 -18.98 -15.05 -4.12
CA ILE A 125 -19.51 -13.77 -3.59
C ILE A 125 -18.52 -12.60 -3.60
N ARG A 126 -17.27 -12.77 -4.06
CA ARG A 126 -16.26 -11.70 -4.05
C ARG A 126 -16.18 -10.85 -5.31
N THR A 127 -15.90 -11.48 -6.46
CA THR A 127 -15.40 -10.72 -7.62
C THR A 127 -16.24 -10.87 -8.88
N LYS A 128 -16.85 -12.04 -9.10
CA LYS A 128 -17.53 -12.38 -10.36
C LYS A 128 -18.99 -12.78 -10.14
N GLY A 129 -19.78 -12.66 -11.21
CA GLY A 129 -21.13 -13.21 -11.29
C GLY A 129 -22.18 -12.51 -10.41
N LEU A 130 -23.31 -13.20 -10.24
CA LEU A 130 -24.46 -12.71 -9.50
C LEU A 130 -24.17 -12.52 -8.00
N GLY A 131 -23.22 -13.27 -7.44
CA GLY A 131 -22.96 -13.26 -6.01
C GLY A 131 -22.25 -12.01 -5.48
N LYS A 132 -21.60 -11.24 -6.37
CA LYS A 132 -20.89 -10.01 -6.03
C LYS A 132 -21.74 -9.01 -5.24
N LYS A 133 -23.05 -8.94 -5.50
CA LYS A 133 -23.94 -8.00 -4.80
C LYS A 133 -24.07 -8.28 -3.29
N TRP A 134 -23.79 -9.52 -2.88
CA TRP A 134 -23.73 -9.92 -1.47
C TRP A 134 -22.31 -9.87 -0.89
N GLY A 135 -21.34 -9.33 -1.61
CA GLY A 135 -20.01 -9.09 -1.07
C GLY A 135 -20.03 -8.04 0.05
N PRO A 136 -19.12 -8.11 1.04
CA PRO A 136 -19.12 -7.19 2.17
C PRO A 136 -18.75 -5.75 1.80
N GLY A 137 -18.14 -5.56 0.64
CA GLY A 137 -17.90 -4.22 0.07
C GLY A 137 -19.15 -3.58 -0.56
N GLU A 138 -20.21 -4.37 -0.80
CA GLU A 138 -21.43 -3.94 -1.47
C GLU A 138 -22.61 -3.84 -0.50
N LEU A 139 -22.79 -4.83 0.38
CA LEU A 139 -23.86 -4.85 1.38
C LEU A 139 -23.67 -3.81 2.47
N LEU A 140 -24.76 -3.13 2.84
CA LEU A 140 -24.77 -2.13 3.90
C LEU A 140 -24.65 -2.79 5.27
N PHE A 141 -23.89 -2.16 6.15
CA PHE A 141 -23.88 -2.52 7.56
C PHE A 141 -25.16 -2.02 8.23
N HIS A 142 -25.91 -2.93 8.84
CA HIS A 142 -27.23 -2.66 9.41
C HIS A 142 -27.25 -1.60 10.54
N MET A 143 -26.11 -1.30 11.17
CA MET A 143 -25.98 -0.28 12.22
C MET A 143 -24.97 0.82 11.84
N PRO A 144 -25.24 1.67 10.84
CA PRO A 144 -24.26 2.61 10.29
C PRO A 144 -23.70 3.62 11.32
N LYS A 145 -24.44 3.88 12.41
CA LYS A 145 -24.01 4.73 13.52
C LYS A 145 -22.82 4.17 14.30
N LEU A 146 -22.58 2.85 14.24
CA LEU A 146 -21.43 2.21 14.91
C LEU A 146 -20.14 2.29 14.09
N ILE A 147 -20.20 2.75 12.84
CA ILE A 147 -19.02 2.89 11.98
C ILE A 147 -18.23 4.12 12.42
N ILE A 148 -16.98 3.94 12.79
CA ILE A 148 -16.10 5.03 13.24
C ILE A 148 -15.83 6.01 12.10
N LYS A 149 -16.02 7.30 12.37
CA LYS A 149 -15.84 8.40 11.42
C LYS A 149 -14.50 9.13 11.66
N PRO A 150 -13.85 9.68 10.60
CA PRO A 150 -14.20 9.48 9.19
C PRO A 150 -13.97 8.02 8.77
N GLU A 151 -14.80 7.50 7.86
CA GLU A 151 -14.64 6.12 7.36
C GLU A 151 -13.31 5.97 6.62
N LEU A 152 -12.65 4.82 6.78
CA LEU A 152 -11.54 4.46 5.91
C LEU A 152 -12.05 4.22 4.49
N LYS A 153 -11.29 4.68 3.51
CA LYS A 153 -11.61 4.46 2.09
C LYS A 153 -10.90 3.21 1.57
N GLY A 154 -11.60 2.46 0.73
CA GLY A 154 -11.06 1.24 0.16
C GLY A 154 -11.82 0.78 -1.07
N TRP A 155 -11.72 -0.50 -1.40
CA TRP A 155 -12.44 -1.11 -2.53
C TRP A 155 -13.95 -1.24 -2.27
N TRP A 156 -14.39 -1.00 -1.03
CA TRP A 156 -15.78 -1.05 -0.57
C TRP A 156 -16.55 0.27 -0.71
N LYS A 157 -17.88 0.18 -0.66
CA LYS A 157 -18.81 1.31 -0.56
C LYS A 157 -18.82 1.87 0.88
N SER A 158 -19.09 3.17 1.01
CA SER A 158 -19.30 3.77 2.32
C SER A 158 -20.50 3.11 3.01
N GLN A 159 -20.43 2.99 4.34
CA GLN A 159 -21.42 2.31 5.18
C GLN A 159 -21.61 0.81 4.91
N SER A 160 -20.77 0.18 4.08
CA SER A 160 -20.84 -1.26 3.87
C SER A 160 -20.34 -2.04 5.09
N ILE A 161 -20.58 -3.36 5.10
CA ILE A 161 -20.04 -4.29 6.11
C ILE A 161 -18.51 -4.18 6.19
N GLU A 162 -17.83 -4.14 5.03
CA GLU A 162 -16.38 -3.93 4.94
C GLU A 162 -15.98 -2.55 5.48
N SER A 163 -16.80 -1.50 5.26
CA SER A 163 -16.54 -0.17 5.84
C SER A 163 -16.55 -0.22 7.37
N PHE A 164 -17.54 -0.88 7.97
CA PHE A 164 -17.59 -1.13 9.41
C PHE A 164 -16.34 -1.88 9.87
N TYR A 165 -16.07 -3.03 9.25
CA TYR A 165 -14.97 -3.90 9.65
C TYR A 165 -13.61 -3.19 9.60
N GLN A 166 -13.30 -2.48 8.50
CA GLN A 166 -12.01 -1.81 8.35
C GLN A 166 -11.92 -0.50 9.16
N SER A 167 -12.98 0.31 9.20
CA SER A 167 -12.97 1.60 9.91
C SER A 167 -12.92 1.45 11.43
N ASN A 168 -13.40 0.31 11.95
CA ASN A 168 -13.42 0.04 13.38
C ASN A 168 -12.20 -0.73 13.88
N LYS A 169 -11.30 -1.16 12.97
CA LYS A 169 -10.10 -1.93 13.29
C LYS A 169 -8.94 -1.03 13.69
N TYR A 170 -8.37 -1.27 14.86
CA TYR A 170 -7.23 -0.54 15.39
C TYR A 170 -6.02 -1.44 15.62
N LEU A 171 -4.84 -0.87 15.37
CA LEU A 171 -3.61 -1.29 15.98
C LEU A 171 -3.49 -0.66 17.37
N GLU A 172 -3.31 -1.49 18.39
CA GLU A 172 -2.98 -1.05 19.74
C GLU A 172 -1.63 -1.59 20.18
N VAL A 173 -0.87 -0.76 20.89
CA VAL A 173 0.48 -1.11 21.37
C VAL A 173 0.59 -0.82 22.86
N LYS A 174 1.23 -1.72 23.62
CA LYS A 174 1.50 -1.57 25.06
C LYS A 174 2.46 -0.42 25.30
N ASP A 175 2.13 0.41 26.29
CA ASP A 175 2.99 1.48 26.81
C ASP A 175 3.57 2.38 25.69
N TYR A 176 2.75 2.58 24.64
CA TYR A 176 3.10 3.37 23.47
C TYR A 176 2.97 4.86 23.76
N ASP A 177 4.12 5.54 23.88
CA ASP A 177 4.12 7.00 23.95
C ASP A 177 3.64 7.60 22.62
N LYS A 178 2.46 8.24 22.64
CA LYS A 178 1.85 8.96 21.52
C LYS A 178 2.47 10.34 21.31
N ASP A 179 2.84 11.02 22.40
CA ASP A 179 3.24 12.43 22.40
C ASP A 179 4.71 12.61 22.01
N LEU A 180 5.56 11.60 22.25
CA LEU A 180 6.96 11.62 21.86
C LEU A 180 7.19 11.48 20.34
N ARG A 181 6.18 11.12 19.55
CA ARG A 181 6.44 10.57 18.22
C ARG A 181 5.89 11.37 17.05
N PHE A 182 4.65 11.88 17.03
CA PHE A 182 4.10 12.50 15.80
C PHE A 182 3.06 13.59 16.07
N LYS A 183 3.31 14.79 15.54
CA LYS A 183 2.29 15.83 15.37
C LYS A 183 1.46 15.54 14.12
N THR A 184 0.22 16.04 14.05
CA THR A 184 -0.69 15.87 12.91
C THR A 184 -0.15 16.40 11.57
N GLU A 185 0.85 17.29 11.62
CA GLU A 185 1.55 17.86 10.47
C GLU A 185 2.76 17.03 10.00
N ASP A 186 3.11 15.97 10.75
CA ASP A 186 4.28 15.13 10.47
C ASP A 186 3.94 14.05 9.42
N ILE A 187 4.68 14.03 8.32
CA ILE A 187 4.65 12.94 7.33
C ILE A 187 5.88 12.05 7.55
N THR A 188 5.65 10.74 7.63
CA THR A 188 6.74 9.78 7.78
C THR A 188 7.32 9.40 6.43
N PHE A 189 8.60 9.69 6.20
CA PHE A 189 9.32 9.17 5.06
C PHE A 189 9.91 7.80 5.39
N VAL A 190 9.35 6.75 4.79
CA VAL A 190 9.89 5.41 4.91
C VAL A 190 11.04 5.21 3.92
N THR A 191 12.27 5.32 4.42
CA THR A 191 13.49 5.14 3.64
C THR A 191 14.69 4.81 4.53
N SER A 192 15.65 4.07 3.97
CA SER A 192 16.99 3.88 4.55
C SER A 192 18.04 4.82 3.94
N ASN A 193 17.68 5.61 2.91
CA ASN A 193 18.60 6.49 2.19
C ASN A 193 18.55 7.91 2.74
N SER A 194 19.62 8.31 3.45
CA SER A 194 19.75 9.65 4.04
C SER A 194 19.74 10.78 3.01
N GLY A 195 20.27 10.57 1.81
CA GLY A 195 20.25 11.54 0.71
C GLY A 195 18.85 11.78 0.15
N LYS A 196 18.03 10.72 0.04
CA LYS A 196 16.61 10.83 -0.28
C LYS A 196 15.88 11.59 0.82
N ALA A 197 16.11 11.23 2.08
CA ALA A 197 15.51 11.93 3.22
C ALA A 197 15.80 13.44 3.20
N LYS A 198 17.06 13.83 3.02
CA LYS A 198 17.44 15.25 2.90
C LYS A 198 16.72 15.94 1.74
N SER A 199 16.66 15.31 0.57
CA SER A 199 15.95 15.85 -0.61
C SER A 199 14.46 16.08 -0.33
N ALA A 200 13.80 15.13 0.34
CA ALA A 200 12.38 15.23 0.68
C ALA A 200 12.14 16.34 1.71
N THR A 201 12.95 16.39 2.77
CA THR A 201 12.86 17.44 3.80
C THR A 201 13.04 18.82 3.20
N GLU A 202 14.04 19.03 2.34
CA GLU A 202 14.26 20.32 1.68
C GLU A 202 13.09 20.71 0.76
N ALA A 203 12.57 19.76 -0.02
CA ALA A 203 11.50 20.03 -0.97
C ALA A 203 10.14 20.28 -0.30
N LEU A 204 9.89 19.67 0.86
CA LEU A 204 8.60 19.72 1.55
C LEU A 204 8.59 20.64 2.78
N ARG A 205 9.71 21.27 3.14
CA ARG A 205 9.87 22.09 4.36
C ARG A 205 8.79 23.16 4.61
N ASN A 206 8.21 23.71 3.55
CA ASN A 206 7.20 24.77 3.62
C ASN A 206 5.75 24.24 3.67
N VAL A 207 5.55 22.91 3.61
CA VAL A 207 4.23 22.29 3.48
C VAL A 207 3.99 21.16 4.47
N ALA A 208 5.05 20.51 4.94
CA ALA A 208 4.95 19.43 5.91
C ALA A 208 6.29 19.24 6.64
N ARG A 209 6.22 18.75 7.88
CA ARG A 209 7.40 18.28 8.60
C ARG A 209 7.66 16.82 8.24
N ILE A 210 8.90 16.52 7.85
CA ILE A 210 9.29 15.18 7.41
C ILE A 210 10.12 14.51 8.50
N SER A 211 9.70 13.32 8.91
CA SER A 211 10.47 12.44 9.80
C SER A 211 10.82 11.15 9.07
N SER A 212 12.10 10.76 9.09
CA SER A 212 12.53 9.50 8.48
C SER A 212 12.25 8.30 9.40
N PHE A 213 11.76 7.21 8.82
CA PHE A 213 11.61 5.93 9.50
C PHE A 213 12.16 4.81 8.62
N LYS A 214 13.01 3.95 9.18
CA LYS A 214 13.53 2.79 8.46
C LYS A 214 12.57 1.62 8.65
N LEU A 215 11.97 1.15 7.57
CA LEU A 215 11.19 -0.09 7.53
C LEU A 215 11.73 -0.98 6.42
N ASP A 216 11.85 -2.27 6.73
CA ASP A 216 12.28 -3.28 5.77
C ASP A 216 11.06 -3.80 5.02
N ILE A 217 10.98 -3.50 3.73
CA ILE A 217 9.84 -3.86 2.87
C ILE A 217 10.39 -4.52 1.63
N LYS A 218 9.82 -5.67 1.26
CA LYS A 218 10.28 -6.46 0.13
C LYS A 218 10.02 -5.74 -1.20
N GLU A 219 10.99 -5.84 -2.10
CA GLU A 219 10.94 -5.27 -3.46
C GLU A 219 10.85 -6.39 -4.49
N GLU A 220 9.69 -7.05 -4.56
CA GLU A 220 9.46 -8.24 -5.43
C GLU A 220 8.67 -7.91 -6.71
N LEU A 221 8.49 -6.62 -7.05
CA LEU A 221 7.63 -6.16 -8.15
C LEU A 221 8.44 -5.52 -9.28
N ASN A 222 7.99 -5.71 -10.53
CA ASN A 222 8.80 -5.39 -11.71
C ASN A 222 8.69 -3.94 -12.21
N SER A 223 7.98 -3.05 -11.53
CA SER A 223 7.83 -1.64 -11.95
C SER A 223 7.92 -0.70 -10.77
N ILE A 224 8.54 0.47 -10.98
CA ILE A 224 8.77 1.50 -9.94
C ILE A 224 7.46 1.92 -9.26
N GLU A 225 6.38 2.11 -10.02
CA GLU A 225 5.08 2.49 -9.46
C GLU A 225 4.47 1.39 -8.58
N LYS A 226 4.52 0.13 -9.03
CA LYS A 226 4.00 -1.00 -8.23
C LYS A 226 4.79 -1.18 -6.94
N ILE A 227 6.13 -1.04 -6.99
CA ILE A 227 6.98 -1.06 -5.80
C ILE A 227 6.56 0.07 -4.84
N ALA A 228 6.47 1.31 -5.34
CA ALA A 228 6.08 2.46 -4.52
C ALA A 228 4.68 2.30 -3.89
N ILE A 229 3.70 1.79 -4.64
CA ILE A 229 2.35 1.48 -4.11
C ILE A 229 2.44 0.44 -3.00
N HIS A 230 3.16 -0.66 -3.23
CA HIS A 230 3.31 -1.73 -2.26
C HIS A 230 3.95 -1.21 -0.97
N LYS A 231 5.09 -0.51 -1.08
CA LYS A 231 5.78 0.09 0.06
C LYS A 231 4.93 1.09 0.81
N ALA A 232 4.27 2.02 0.13
CA ALA A 232 3.42 3.02 0.79
C ALA A 232 2.29 2.36 1.59
N LYS A 233 1.63 1.34 1.02
CA LYS A 233 0.55 0.65 1.72
C LYS A 233 1.07 -0.20 2.89
N VAL A 234 2.22 -0.89 2.77
CA VAL A 234 2.81 -1.66 3.88
C VAL A 234 3.22 -0.71 5.00
N ALA A 235 3.95 0.37 4.66
CA ALA A 235 4.36 1.41 5.58
C ALA A 235 3.17 2.02 6.35
N TYR A 236 2.09 2.37 5.65
CA TYR A 236 0.90 2.91 6.28
C TYR A 236 0.23 1.89 7.19
N SER A 237 0.03 0.64 6.75
CA SER A 237 -0.57 -0.40 7.59
C SER A 237 0.29 -0.71 8.83
N THR A 238 1.62 -0.60 8.72
CA THR A 238 2.53 -0.78 9.85
C THR A 238 2.49 0.40 10.82
N LEU A 239 2.46 1.64 10.34
CA LEU A 239 2.68 2.83 11.17
C LEU A 239 1.38 3.58 11.56
N CYS A 240 0.29 3.31 10.83
CA CYS A 240 -1.02 3.95 10.97
C CYS A 240 -0.97 5.49 10.95
N ARG A 241 -0.18 6.08 10.05
CA ARG A 241 0.00 7.53 9.90
C ARG A 241 0.34 7.91 8.45
N PRO A 242 0.24 9.18 8.04
CA PRO A 242 0.64 9.61 6.71
C PRO A 242 2.09 9.22 6.39
N VAL A 243 2.28 8.54 5.26
CA VAL A 243 3.59 8.07 4.80
C VAL A 243 3.92 8.57 3.40
N ILE A 244 5.21 8.75 3.15
CA ILE A 244 5.80 8.86 1.82
C ILE A 244 6.87 7.80 1.62
N VAL A 245 7.00 7.32 0.39
CA VAL A 245 8.11 6.49 -0.09
C VAL A 245 8.59 7.04 -1.43
N ASP A 246 9.85 6.79 -1.78
CA ASP A 246 10.48 7.26 -3.03
C ASP A 246 11.25 6.11 -3.66
N ASP A 247 10.75 5.61 -4.79
CA ASP A 247 11.39 4.58 -5.59
C ASP A 247 11.86 5.14 -6.93
N SER A 248 12.99 4.63 -7.40
CA SER A 248 13.67 5.14 -8.58
C SER A 248 14.43 4.01 -9.26
N GLY A 249 14.46 4.00 -10.58
CA GLY A 249 15.19 3.02 -11.38
C GLY A 249 16.02 3.68 -12.48
N PHE A 250 16.77 2.85 -13.21
CA PHE A 250 17.44 3.24 -14.44
C PHE A 250 17.06 2.25 -15.54
N GLU A 251 16.47 2.74 -16.62
CA GLU A 251 15.93 1.87 -17.67
C GLU A 251 16.67 2.13 -18.98
N ILE A 252 17.18 1.05 -19.59
CA ILE A 252 17.75 1.03 -20.94
C ILE A 252 16.79 0.23 -21.84
N PRO A 253 15.95 0.87 -22.69
CA PRO A 253 14.93 0.17 -23.48
C PRO A 253 15.51 -0.93 -24.38
N LYS A 254 16.69 -0.70 -24.98
CA LYS A 254 17.39 -1.69 -25.83
C LYS A 254 17.75 -2.98 -25.09
N LEU A 255 17.80 -2.95 -23.75
CA LEU A 255 18.13 -4.08 -22.89
C LEU A 255 16.91 -4.52 -22.05
N ASN A 256 15.71 -4.43 -22.61
CA ASN A 256 14.45 -4.77 -21.92
C ASN A 256 14.31 -4.05 -20.56
N ASN A 257 14.65 -2.76 -20.52
CA ASN A 257 14.65 -1.89 -19.34
C ASN A 257 15.61 -2.29 -18.22
N TYR A 258 16.57 -3.19 -18.46
CA TYR A 258 17.67 -3.44 -17.52
C TYR A 258 18.42 -2.14 -17.22
N PRO A 259 18.86 -1.91 -15.96
CA PRO A 259 18.66 -2.71 -14.75
C PRO A 259 17.33 -2.45 -14.01
N GLY A 260 16.56 -1.45 -14.44
CA GLY A 260 15.30 -1.05 -13.83
C GLY A 260 15.50 -0.62 -12.38
N HIS A 261 14.64 -1.13 -11.49
CA HIS A 261 14.70 -0.87 -10.05
C HIS A 261 15.92 -1.48 -9.35
N HIS A 262 16.59 -2.45 -9.98
CA HIS A 262 17.79 -3.10 -9.42
C HIS A 262 19.08 -2.30 -9.58
N VAL A 263 19.03 -1.11 -10.20
CA VAL A 263 20.22 -0.29 -10.49
C VAL A 263 21.19 -0.14 -9.32
N GLY A 264 20.69 0.03 -8.09
CA GLY A 264 21.54 0.14 -6.91
C GLY A 264 22.29 -1.16 -6.56
N ARG A 265 21.64 -2.32 -6.74
CA ARG A 265 22.26 -3.64 -6.54
C ARG A 265 23.26 -3.94 -7.65
N GLU A 266 22.87 -3.71 -8.90
CA GLU A 266 23.71 -3.94 -10.07
C GLU A 266 24.98 -3.08 -10.04
N LEU A 267 24.88 -1.80 -9.65
CA LEU A 267 26.06 -0.95 -9.45
C LEU A 267 26.95 -1.44 -8.31
N LYS A 268 26.37 -1.97 -7.22
CA LYS A 268 27.15 -2.50 -6.10
C LYS A 268 27.90 -3.79 -6.48
N GLU A 269 27.26 -4.66 -7.25
CA GLU A 269 27.79 -5.99 -7.60
C GLU A 269 28.74 -5.94 -8.81
N LYS A 270 28.39 -5.15 -9.83
CA LYS A 270 29.09 -5.13 -11.12
C LYS A 270 29.88 -3.85 -11.39
N GLY A 271 29.63 -2.79 -10.60
CA GLY A 271 30.30 -1.50 -10.75
C GLY A 271 29.81 -0.68 -11.96
N LEU A 272 30.28 0.57 -12.05
CA LEU A 272 30.02 1.46 -13.19
C LEU A 272 30.57 0.89 -14.50
N GLU A 273 31.72 0.23 -14.47
CA GLU A 273 32.40 -0.37 -15.63
C GLU A 273 31.49 -1.30 -16.42
N HIS A 274 30.63 -2.07 -15.76
CA HIS A 274 29.65 -2.92 -16.42
C HIS A 274 28.75 -2.12 -17.38
N PHE A 275 28.25 -0.97 -16.93
CA PHE A 275 27.36 -0.12 -17.72
C PHE A 275 28.10 0.62 -18.84
N LEU A 276 29.33 1.05 -18.60
CA LEU A 276 30.19 1.64 -19.64
C LEU A 276 30.46 0.63 -20.76
N ASN A 277 30.75 -0.63 -20.41
CA ASN A 277 30.96 -1.70 -21.37
C ASN A 277 29.70 -2.01 -22.20
N LEU A 278 28.50 -1.95 -21.61
CA LEU A 278 27.25 -2.08 -22.38
C LEU A 278 27.12 -0.99 -23.45
N ALA A 279 27.39 0.27 -23.08
CA ALA A 279 27.38 1.38 -24.04
C ALA A 279 28.53 1.27 -25.08
N LYS A 280 29.69 0.71 -24.69
CA LYS A 280 30.79 0.46 -25.63
C LYS A 280 30.43 -0.60 -26.67
N GLN A 281 29.76 -1.68 -26.26
CA GLN A 281 29.36 -2.78 -27.14
C GLN A 281 28.23 -2.39 -28.10
N HIS A 282 27.28 -1.58 -27.64
CA HIS A 282 26.06 -1.29 -28.38
C HIS A 282 26.00 0.11 -29.01
N GLY A 283 27.05 0.92 -28.79
CA GLY A 283 27.02 2.37 -28.98
C GLY A 283 26.23 3.08 -27.86
N PRO A 284 26.14 4.42 -27.90
CA PRO A 284 25.36 5.18 -26.94
C PRO A 284 23.95 4.62 -26.76
N LEU A 285 23.54 4.40 -25.51
CA LEU A 285 22.29 3.73 -25.17
C LEU A 285 21.26 4.73 -24.67
N GLU A 286 20.13 4.85 -25.38
CA GLU A 286 18.96 5.56 -24.85
C GLU A 286 18.61 4.99 -23.48
N SER A 287 18.41 5.88 -22.51
CA SER A 287 18.16 5.49 -21.13
C SER A 287 17.40 6.57 -20.38
N SER A 288 16.89 6.21 -19.21
CA SER A 288 16.11 7.16 -18.42
C SER A 288 16.06 6.78 -16.94
N TRP A 289 15.79 7.80 -16.12
CA TRP A 289 15.55 7.67 -14.68
C TRP A 289 14.05 7.83 -14.37
N PRO A 290 13.25 6.75 -14.35
CA PRO A 290 11.92 6.78 -13.76
C PRO A 290 12.01 6.92 -12.24
N MET A 291 11.18 7.80 -11.67
CA MET A 291 11.14 8.09 -10.24
C MET A 291 9.69 8.29 -9.81
N THR A 292 9.30 7.66 -8.71
CA THR A 292 7.93 7.71 -8.18
C THR A 292 7.97 7.95 -6.68
N VAL A 293 7.38 9.07 -6.26
CA VAL A 293 7.01 9.29 -4.87
C VAL A 293 5.57 8.82 -4.68
N ALA A 294 5.33 7.97 -3.69
CA ALA A 294 3.98 7.58 -3.29
C ALA A 294 3.64 8.17 -1.93
N TYR A 295 2.52 8.88 -1.83
CA TYR A 295 1.95 9.38 -0.58
C TYR A 295 0.70 8.58 -0.23
N PHE A 296 0.55 8.21 1.04
CA PHE A 296 -0.64 7.50 1.49
C PHE A 296 -1.02 7.84 2.93
N ASP A 297 -2.33 7.98 3.17
CA ASP A 297 -2.90 8.20 4.48
C ASP A 297 -4.34 7.65 4.56
N GLU A 298 -5.00 7.83 5.70
CA GLU A 298 -6.31 7.25 5.97
C GLU A 298 -7.45 7.79 5.09
N THR A 299 -7.26 8.96 4.49
CA THR A 299 -8.27 9.64 3.67
C THR A 299 -8.34 9.10 2.25
N LEU A 300 -7.37 8.27 1.87
CA LEU A 300 -7.14 7.78 0.52
C LEU A 300 -7.51 6.30 0.38
N LYS A 301 -8.11 5.95 -0.76
CA LYS A 301 -8.39 4.55 -1.14
C LYS A 301 -7.13 3.79 -1.59
N LYS A 302 -6.19 4.50 -2.19
CA LYS A 302 -4.92 3.98 -2.71
C LYS A 302 -3.85 5.07 -2.60
N PRO A 303 -2.56 4.71 -2.55
CA PRO A 303 -1.49 5.70 -2.61
C PRO A 303 -1.62 6.60 -3.84
N LEU A 304 -1.40 7.89 -3.65
CA LEU A 304 -1.24 8.84 -4.74
C LEU A 304 0.20 8.79 -5.23
N LEU A 305 0.38 8.73 -6.54
CA LEU A 305 1.69 8.65 -7.16
C LEU A 305 2.05 9.97 -7.81
N PHE A 306 3.27 10.42 -7.54
CA PHE A 306 3.88 11.57 -8.15
C PHE A 306 5.11 11.09 -8.91
N THR A 307 4.98 10.98 -10.23
CA THR A 307 5.99 10.40 -11.10
C THR A 307 6.78 11.49 -11.83
N SER A 308 8.03 11.17 -12.14
CA SER A 308 8.93 11.99 -12.93
C SER A 308 9.87 11.08 -13.72
N ARG A 309 10.29 11.51 -14.91
CA ARG A 309 11.22 10.77 -15.76
C ARG A 309 12.24 11.74 -16.33
N VAL A 310 13.52 11.40 -16.20
CA VAL A 310 14.60 12.15 -16.84
C VAL A 310 15.15 11.28 -17.97
N GLU A 311 14.94 11.70 -19.21
CA GLU A 311 15.42 11.01 -20.41
C GLU A 311 16.84 11.43 -20.77
N GLY A 312 17.58 10.50 -21.35
CA GLY A 312 18.95 10.77 -21.78
C GLY A 312 19.60 9.58 -22.46
N THR A 313 20.93 9.59 -22.41
CA THR A 313 21.77 8.62 -23.08
C THR A 313 22.90 8.22 -22.15
N LEU A 314 23.11 6.92 -22.01
CA LEU A 314 24.27 6.33 -21.37
C LEU A 314 25.39 6.22 -22.41
N ILE A 315 26.53 6.83 -22.10
CA ILE A 315 27.73 6.79 -22.94
C ILE A 315 28.76 5.80 -22.38
N SER A 316 29.73 5.41 -23.21
CA SER A 316 30.78 4.45 -22.86
C SER A 316 31.93 5.06 -22.03
N GLU A 317 31.91 6.36 -21.80
CA GLU A 317 32.99 7.09 -21.12
C GLU A 317 32.46 7.78 -19.86
N SER A 318 33.19 7.61 -18.76
CA SER A 318 32.96 8.36 -17.53
C SER A 318 33.59 9.75 -17.66
N ARG A 319 32.80 10.80 -17.41
CA ARG A 319 33.22 12.21 -17.51
C ARG A 319 32.74 13.01 -16.30
N GLY A 320 33.49 14.04 -15.92
CA GLY A 320 33.15 14.96 -14.82
C GLY A 320 33.73 14.55 -13.46
N ASN A 321 33.31 15.26 -12.41
CA ASN A 321 33.86 15.05 -11.06
C ASN A 321 33.06 13.97 -10.29
N PRO A 322 33.68 12.84 -9.88
CA PRO A 322 33.00 11.78 -9.12
C PRO A 322 32.55 12.22 -7.71
N LYS A 323 33.04 13.36 -7.21
CA LYS A 323 32.63 13.97 -5.94
C LYS A 323 31.62 15.12 -6.13
N SER A 324 31.07 15.30 -7.33
CA SER A 324 30.07 16.34 -7.60
C SER A 324 28.85 16.16 -6.69
N SER A 325 28.37 17.27 -6.11
CA SER A 325 27.17 17.30 -5.27
C SER A 325 25.88 16.92 -6.02
N ASN A 326 25.92 16.95 -7.35
CA ASN A 326 24.82 16.55 -8.23
C ASN A 326 24.71 15.03 -8.40
N LEU A 327 25.74 14.26 -8.03
CA LEU A 327 25.77 12.81 -8.21
C LEU A 327 25.04 12.09 -7.06
N LYS A 328 23.88 11.54 -7.41
CA LYS A 328 23.12 10.61 -6.56
C LYS A 328 23.33 9.14 -6.92
N SER A 329 24.01 8.89 -8.05
CA SER A 329 24.35 7.57 -8.59
C SER A 329 25.64 7.69 -9.42
N GLN A 330 26.48 6.65 -9.42
CA GLN A 330 27.71 6.62 -10.23
C GLN A 330 27.42 6.71 -11.74
N LEU A 331 26.25 6.25 -12.19
CA LEU A 331 25.82 6.38 -13.59
C LEU A 331 25.72 7.83 -14.06
N GLY A 332 25.60 8.80 -13.15
CA GLY A 332 25.62 10.22 -13.51
C GLY A 332 26.95 10.69 -14.12
N LEU A 333 28.03 9.92 -13.97
CA LEU A 333 29.30 10.15 -14.65
C LEU A 333 29.23 9.85 -16.15
N ALA A 334 28.26 9.06 -16.60
CA ALA A 334 28.14 8.61 -17.99
C ALA A 334 26.74 8.80 -18.57
N PHE A 335 25.88 9.57 -17.90
CA PHE A 335 24.52 9.84 -18.33
C PHE A 335 24.38 11.29 -18.77
N ILE A 336 24.03 11.48 -20.05
CA ILE A 336 23.78 12.78 -20.68
C ILE A 336 22.27 12.96 -20.81
N ILE A 337 21.73 14.06 -20.29
CA ILE A 337 20.30 14.37 -20.42
C ILE A 337 19.98 14.68 -21.88
N LYS A 338 18.81 14.25 -22.34
CA LYS A 338 18.31 14.52 -23.69
C LYS A 338 18.37 16.02 -24.01
N GLY A 339 19.00 16.37 -25.13
CA GLY A 339 19.21 17.75 -25.55
C GLY A 339 20.36 18.49 -24.86
N GLN A 340 21.11 17.83 -23.98
CA GLN A 340 22.34 18.35 -23.36
C GLN A 340 23.57 17.62 -23.92
N ASN A 341 24.77 18.13 -23.63
CA ASN A 341 26.04 17.54 -24.04
C ASN A 341 26.95 17.17 -22.85
N LYS A 342 26.61 17.59 -21.64
CA LYS A 342 27.32 17.30 -20.38
C LYS A 342 26.69 16.12 -19.67
N THR A 343 27.51 15.30 -19.01
CA THR A 343 27.02 14.30 -18.04
C THR A 343 26.53 15.01 -16.78
N LEU A 344 25.75 14.32 -15.93
CA LEU A 344 25.31 14.90 -14.64
C LEU A 344 26.48 15.35 -13.76
N ALA A 345 27.63 14.66 -13.85
CA ALA A 345 28.83 15.00 -13.10
C ALA A 345 29.58 16.23 -13.65
N GLU A 346 29.35 16.61 -14.90
CA GLU A 346 29.92 17.79 -15.56
C GLU A 346 29.03 19.05 -15.37
N MET A 347 27.78 18.87 -14.97
CA MET A 347 26.84 19.97 -14.76
C MET A 347 27.17 20.76 -13.49
N THR A 348 27.06 22.08 -13.61
CA THR A 348 26.94 23.00 -12.47
C THR A 348 25.63 22.75 -11.69
N PRO A 349 25.52 23.16 -10.41
CA PRO A 349 24.26 23.09 -9.66
C PRO A 349 23.08 23.77 -10.38
N GLU A 350 23.32 24.88 -11.08
CA GLU A 350 22.31 25.62 -11.85
C GLU A 350 21.82 24.81 -13.06
N GLU A 351 22.74 24.23 -13.84
CA GLU A 351 22.41 23.35 -14.96
C GLU A 351 21.65 22.11 -14.49
N TYR A 352 22.10 21.48 -13.40
CA TYR A 352 21.42 20.32 -12.83
C TYR A 352 20.00 20.66 -12.37
N ASN A 353 19.83 21.80 -11.69
CA ASN A 353 18.51 22.24 -11.24
C ASN A 353 17.57 22.55 -12.41
N LYS A 354 18.10 23.03 -13.55
CA LYS A 354 17.31 23.37 -14.73
C LYS A 354 16.93 22.15 -15.57
N TYR A 355 17.84 21.20 -15.75
CA TYR A 355 17.66 20.11 -16.73
C TYR A 355 17.45 18.73 -16.09
N ALA A 356 18.05 18.47 -14.92
CA ALA A 356 18.08 17.16 -14.27
C ALA A 356 17.09 17.00 -13.12
N ARG A 357 16.58 18.10 -12.59
CA ARG A 357 15.75 18.09 -11.38
C ARG A 357 14.38 17.49 -11.68
N SER A 358 14.07 16.40 -10.99
CA SER A 358 12.72 15.83 -11.03
C SER A 358 11.69 16.78 -10.39
N ASP A 359 10.49 16.80 -10.94
CA ASP A 359 9.35 17.57 -10.46
C ASP A 359 8.46 16.81 -9.45
N ARG A 360 8.71 15.51 -9.21
CA ARG A 360 7.86 14.66 -8.33
C ARG A 360 7.61 15.24 -6.93
N TRP A 361 8.64 15.83 -6.32
CA TRP A 361 8.51 16.47 -5.00
C TRP A 361 7.70 17.75 -5.06
N GLY A 362 7.82 18.53 -6.15
CA GLY A 362 7.02 19.73 -6.37
C GLY A 362 5.54 19.40 -6.52
N LYS A 363 5.22 18.37 -7.32
CA LYS A 363 3.85 17.85 -7.49
C LYS A 363 3.24 17.41 -6.15
N LEU A 364 3.99 16.69 -5.31
CA LEU A 364 3.54 16.33 -3.97
C LEU A 364 3.33 17.58 -3.09
N ALA A 365 4.26 18.54 -3.12
CA ALA A 365 4.15 19.76 -2.33
C ALA A 365 2.90 20.58 -2.69
N GLU A 366 2.57 20.69 -3.97
CA GLU A 366 1.34 21.34 -4.44
C GLU A 366 0.08 20.63 -3.96
N TYR A 367 0.08 19.29 -4.00
CA TYR A 367 -1.03 18.50 -3.46
C TYR A 367 -1.22 18.75 -1.95
N LEU A 368 -0.13 18.70 -1.17
CA LEU A 368 -0.20 18.92 0.28
C LEU A 368 -0.67 20.34 0.65
N LYS A 369 -0.25 21.37 -0.11
CA LYS A 369 -0.73 22.75 0.07
C LYS A 369 -2.22 22.92 -0.18
N LYS A 370 -2.78 22.18 -1.14
CA LYS A 370 -4.22 22.21 -1.43
C LYS A 370 -4.96 21.51 -0.30
N LYS A 371 -4.49 20.30 0.06
CA LYS A 371 -5.07 19.50 1.14
C LYS A 371 -5.08 20.19 2.50
N SER A 372 -4.10 21.03 2.83
CA SER A 372 -4.08 21.75 4.11
C SER A 372 -5.07 22.92 4.20
N LYS A 373 -5.71 23.29 3.10
CA LYS A 373 -6.72 24.38 3.04
C LYS A 373 -8.15 23.86 3.08
N ASP A 374 -8.33 22.56 2.86
CA ASP A 374 -9.60 21.83 2.95
C ASP A 374 -9.74 21.22 4.35
#